data_AF-A0A849HZQ1-F1
#
_entry.id   AF-A0A849HZQ1-F1
#
_cell.length_a   1.000
_cell.length_b   1.000
_cell.length_c   1.000
_cell.angle_alpha   90.00
_cell.angle_beta   90.00
_cell.angle_gamma   90.00
#
_symmetry.space_group_name_H-M   'P 1'
#
loop_
_entity.id
_entity.type
_entity.pdbx_description
1 polymer ?
#
loop_
_entity_poly.entity_id
_entity_poly.type
_entity_poly.pdbx_seq_one_letter_code
_entity_poly.pdbx_strand_id
1 'polypeptide(L)' 'MITKNPRINVTFEEATANVLSQLAHQEHQSVASLVRELTLEALEMREDFYLSQVAEKLDKEGVKTYTHDEAWNDEA' A
#
# COMPACT_ATOMS: atom_id res chain seq x y z
N MET A 1 10.10 17.97 -21.60
CA MET A 1 9.87 16.63 -21.04
C MET A 1 8.55 16.67 -20.30
N ILE A 2 7.51 16.01 -20.81
CA ILE A 2 6.26 15.84 -20.07
C ILE A 2 6.57 14.82 -18.98
N THR A 3 6.56 15.23 -17.72
CA THR A 3 6.84 14.34 -16.60
C THR A 3 5.81 13.21 -16.60
N LYS A 4 6.26 11.96 -16.74
CA LYS A 4 5.42 10.76 -16.95
C LYS A 4 4.49 10.41 -15.77
N ASN A 5 4.65 11.03 -14.61
CA ASN A 5 3.90 10.65 -13.41
C ASN A 5 2.65 11.52 -13.22
N PRO A 6 1.49 10.91 -12.95
CA PRO A 6 0.27 11.66 -12.64
C PRO A 6 0.49 12.49 -11.37
N ARG A 7 0.06 13.76 -11.41
CA ARG A 7 0.10 14.67 -10.25
C ARG A 7 -1.29 14.74 -9.63
N ILE A 8 -1.36 14.51 -8.33
CA ILE A 8 -2.59 14.59 -7.56
C ILE A 8 -2.43 15.75 -6.57
N ASN A 9 -3.36 16.69 -6.58
CA ASN A 9 -3.42 17.75 -5.59
C ASN A 9 -4.42 17.35 -4.51
N VAL A 10 -4.02 17.48 -3.26
CA VAL A 10 -4.81 17.13 -2.08
C VAL A 10 -4.90 18.34 -1.16
N THR A 11 -6.08 18.56 -0.59
CA THR A 11 -6.34 19.65 0.36
C THR A 11 -6.56 19.06 1.74
N PHE A 12 -5.82 19.56 2.72
CA PHE A 12 -5.94 19.16 4.11
C PHE A 12 -6.40 20.35 4.96
N GLU A 13 -6.99 20.05 6.11
CA GLU A 13 -7.20 21.04 7.17
C GLU A 13 -5.85 21.55 7.69
N GLU A 14 -5.83 22.80 8.16
CA GLU A 14 -4.61 23.46 8.64
C GLU A 14 -3.90 22.66 9.74
N ALA A 15 -4.67 22.11 10.69
CA ALA A 15 -4.13 21.28 11.77
C ALA A 15 -3.40 20.04 11.21
N THR A 16 -4.01 19.34 10.26
CA THR A 16 -3.43 18.15 9.62
C THR A 16 -2.20 18.49 8.80
N ALA A 17 -2.24 19.58 8.02
CA ALA A 17 -1.09 20.06 7.26
C ALA A 17 0.10 20.41 8.16
N ASN A 18 -0.16 21.01 9.32
CA ASN A 18 0.87 21.32 10.32
C ASN A 18 1.51 20.05 10.91
N VAL A 19 0.70 19.04 11.24
CA VAL A 19 1.20 17.75 11.73
C VAL A 19 2.06 17.05 10.67
N LEU A 20 1.60 17.00 9.41
CA LEU A 20 2.38 16.46 8.29
C LEU A 20 3.70 17.20 8.09
N SER A 21 3.71 18.53 8.25
CA SER A 21 4.93 19.32 8.15
C SER A 21 5.92 19.04 9.27
N GLN A 22 5.43 18.84 10.51
CA GLN A 22 6.29 18.50 11.65
C GLN A 22 6.89 17.10 11.49
N LEU A 23 6.09 16.12 11.08
CA LEU A 23 6.55 14.76 10.81
C LEU A 23 7.61 14.73 9.71
N ALA A 24 7.37 15.44 8.60
CA ALA A 24 8.32 15.49 7.49
C ALA A 24 9.67 16.11 7.93
N HIS A 25 9.62 17.13 8.80
CA HIS A 25 10.83 17.71 9.36
C HIS A 25 11.59 16.74 10.28
N GLN A 26 10.88 15.98 11.11
CA GLN A 26 11.47 14.95 11.98
C GLN A 26 12.15 13.83 11.18
N GLU A 27 11.58 13.46 10.04
CA GLU A 27 12.10 12.41 9.15
C GLU A 27 13.08 12.93 8.10
N HIS A 28 13.46 14.21 8.17
CA HIS A 28 14.39 14.85 7.24
C HIS A 28 13.98 14.72 5.76
N GLN A 29 12.67 14.73 5.48
CA GLN A 29 12.12 14.62 4.13
C GLN A 29 11.13 15.74 3.79
N SER A 30 10.73 15.83 2.52
CA SER A 30 9.74 16.81 2.09
C SER A 30 8.33 16.37 2.47
N VAL A 31 7.42 17.32 2.73
CA VAL A 31 6.00 17.01 3.03
C VAL A 31 5.35 16.20 1.91
N ALA A 32 5.68 16.50 0.65
CA ALA A 32 5.15 15.75 -0.50
C ALA A 32 5.68 14.30 -0.55
N SER A 33 6.93 14.08 -0.17
CA SER A 33 7.52 12.75 -0.07
C SER A 33 6.84 11.94 1.02
N LEU A 34 6.72 12.52 2.23
CA LEU A 34 6.03 11.89 3.35
C LEU A 34 4.58 11.53 3.00
N VAL A 35 3.82 12.48 2.44
CA VAL A 35 2.41 12.24 2.06
C VAL A 35 2.32 11.12 1.01
N ARG A 36 3.26 11.06 0.06
CA ARG A 36 3.31 9.97 -0.91
C ARG A 36 3.56 8.62 -0.24
N GLU A 37 4.52 8.55 0.68
CA GLU A 37 4.85 7.32 1.42
C GLU A 37 3.67 6.84 2.26
N LEU A 38 3.09 7.72 3.08
CA LEU A 38 1.90 7.42 3.87
C LEU A 38 0.71 6.97 3.00
N THR A 39 0.58 7.54 1.79
CA THR A 39 -0.46 7.11 0.85
C THR A 39 -0.21 5.70 0.34
N LEU A 40 1.03 5.34 0.02
CA LEU A 40 1.39 3.99 -0.43
C LEU A 40 1.20 2.98 0.68
N GLU A 41 1.67 3.27 1.89
CA GLU A 41 1.48 2.41 3.07
C GLU A 41 -0.01 2.17 3.35
N ALA A 42 -0.84 3.21 3.29
CA ALA A 42 -2.28 3.07 3.47
C ALA A 42 -2.95 2.22 2.37
N LEU A 43 -2.39 2.19 1.15
CA LEU A 43 -2.88 1.32 0.07
C LEU A 43 -2.45 -0.13 0.29
N GLU A 44 -1.19 -0.36 0.68
CA GLU A 44 -0.67 -1.69 1.03
C GLU A 44 -1.48 -2.31 2.18
N MET A 45 -1.75 -1.56 3.25
CA MET A 45 -2.59 -2.04 4.36
C MET A 45 -4.01 -2.44 3.91
N ARG A 46 -4.59 -1.74 2.92
CA ARG A 46 -5.92 -2.07 2.38
C ARG A 46 -5.86 -3.34 1.53
N GLU A 47 -4.79 -3.52 0.77
CA GLU A 47 -4.53 -4.73 0.01
C GLU A 47 -4.37 -5.92 0.94
N ASP A 48 -3.55 -5.82 1.97
CA ASP A 48 -3.35 -6.87 2.98
C ASP A 48 -4.66 -7.29 3.64
N PHE A 49 -5.51 -6.31 4.00
CA PHE A 49 -6.83 -6.59 4.56
C PHE A 49 -7.72 -7.35 3.57
N TYR A 50 -7.64 -7.02 2.28
CA TYR A 50 -8.40 -7.72 1.25
C TYR A 50 -7.85 -9.14 1.02
N LEU A 51 -6.53 -9.30 0.90
CA LEU A 51 -5.88 -10.59 0.69
C LEU A 51 -6.09 -11.53 1.87
N SER A 52 -6.12 -11.02 3.10
CA SER A 52 -6.47 -11.79 4.30
C SER A 52 -7.87 -12.40 4.21
N GLN A 53 -8.86 -11.61 3.76
CA GLN A 53 -10.22 -12.14 3.53
C GLN A 53 -10.28 -13.17 2.41
N VAL A 54 -9.43 -13.03 1.39
CA VAL A 54 -9.33 -14.04 0.32
C VAL A 54 -8.73 -15.33 0.90
N ALA A 55 -7.66 -15.23 1.68
CA ALA A 55 -7.03 -16.36 2.34
C ALA A 55 -8.03 -17.12 3.25
N GLU A 56 -8.77 -16.43 4.11
CA GLU A 56 -9.80 -17.03 4.96
C GLU A 56 -10.89 -17.77 4.16
N LYS A 57 -11.26 -17.28 2.96
CA LYS A 57 -12.24 -17.96 2.10
C LYS A 57 -11.71 -19.24 1.49
N LEU A 58 -10.40 -19.30 1.23
CA LEU A 58 -9.70 -20.44 0.64
C LEU A 58 -9.29 -21.47 1.70
N ASP A 59 -9.03 -21.03 2.93
CA ASP A 59 -8.64 -21.85 4.06
C ASP A 59 -9.83 -22.66 4.62
N LYS A 60 -10.22 -23.70 3.87
CA LYS A 60 -11.30 -24.62 4.20
C LYS A 60 -10.78 -26.04 4.30
N GLU A 61 -11.27 -26.79 5.27
CA GLU A 61 -10.93 -28.20 5.41
C GLU A 61 -11.48 -29.03 4.22
N GLY A 62 -10.73 -30.04 3.80
CA GLY A 62 -11.15 -30.99 2.77
C GLY A 62 -11.14 -30.44 1.33
N VAL A 63 -10.57 -29.26 1.11
CA VAL A 63 -10.37 -28.73 -0.25
C VAL A 63 -9.11 -29.27 -0.89
N LYS A 64 -9.07 -29.28 -2.23
CA LYS A 64 -7.87 -29.65 -2.97
C LYS A 64 -6.77 -28.62 -2.71
N THR A 65 -5.68 -29.07 -2.11
CA THR A 65 -4.47 -28.27 -1.88
C THR A 65 -3.46 -28.50 -3.00
N TYR A 66 -2.65 -27.49 -3.26
CA TYR A 66 -1.53 -27.56 -4.19
C TYR A 66 -0.23 -27.42 -3.39
N THR A 67 0.80 -28.18 -3.77
CA THR A 67 2.15 -28.01 -3.22
C THR A 67 2.75 -26.67 -3.66
N HIS A 68 3.79 -26.21 -2.97
CA HIS A 68 4.47 -24.95 -3.32
C HIS A 68 4.96 -24.96 -4.78
N ASP A 69 5.52 -26.07 -5.24
CA ASP A 69 6.00 -26.21 -6.61
C ASP A 69 4.86 -26.17 -7.64
N GLU A 70 3.73 -26.83 -7.37
CA GLU A 70 2.55 -26.78 -8.23
C GLU A 70 1.90 -25.39 -8.29
N ALA A 71 2.09 -24.56 -7.26
CA ALA A 71 1.49 -23.22 -7.18
C ALA A 71 2.38 -22.12 -7.78
N TRP A 72 3.71 -22.28 -7.76
CA TRP A 72 4.66 -21.21 -8.09
C TRP A 72 5.58 -21.52 -9.27
N ASN A 73 5.79 -22.81 -9.60
CA ASN A 73 6.65 -23.23 -10.69
C ASN A 73 5.80 -23.77 -11.85
N ASP A 74 5.03 -22.89 -12.49
CA ASP A 74 4.55 -23.16 -13.85
C ASP A 74 5.69 -22.84 -14.83
N GLU A 75 6.32 -23.87 -15.38
CA GLU A 75 7.01 -23.75 -16.67
C GLU A 75 5.96 -23.40 -17.74
N ALA A 76 5.76 -22.11 -18.00
CA ALA A 76 4.98 -21.57 -19.11
C ALA A 76 5.76 -20.47 -19.84
#